data_AF-A0A7V2ZLK5-F1
#
_entry.id   AF-A0A7V2ZLK5-F1
#
_cell.length_a   1.000
_cell.length_b   1.000
_cell.length_c   1.000
_cell.angle_alpha   90.00
_cell.angle_beta   90.00
_cell.angle_gamma   90.00
#
_symmetry.space_group_name_H-M   'P 1'
#
loop_
_entity.id
_entity.type
_entity.pdbx_description
1 polymer ?
#
loop_
_entity_poly.entity_id
_entity_poly.type
_entity_poly.pdbx_seq_one_letter_code
_entity_poly.pdbx_strand_id
1 'polypeptide(L)'
;MENIKDIVKRVLIIEDDKDTISNLKDEFADSKIESICCQNYDDVENALRNNIPFDAVILDWYFVLDGSSDYSIKILKELKNRYFVPVFVYTGHLPDFDNKSEDELGYPKNMILGFDKTIGVNQLKNKISEILNNNLTFKLAVSYRNKSHSHLESVFFELNTTENTSLGKVLKIIYGDGKNIDWNNDIIITMLHRSLISDDGFTNKISEILGNVSDDVKNNPDLNRKLLSKILYHYGKSDYIRNGDIIAIKDINNNFLAFGIVVTPDCDLETTKTRFINILEIRNVTDIAQNANEAKSIIKDFNNG
;
A
#
# COMPACT_ATOMS: atom_id res chain seq x y z
N MET A 1 11.44 -24.87 7.44
CA MET A 1 11.27 -23.88 6.35
C MET A 1 9.99 -24.24 5.62
N GLU A 2 9.06 -23.29 5.48
CA GLU A 2 7.92 -23.46 4.57
C GLU A 2 8.44 -23.68 3.15
N ASN A 3 7.77 -24.56 2.41
CA ASN A 3 8.13 -24.85 1.04
C ASN A 3 7.62 -23.69 0.17
N ILE A 4 8.46 -23.16 -0.74
CA ILE A 4 8.11 -22.01 -1.60
C ILE A 4 6.74 -22.16 -2.28
N LYS A 5 6.34 -23.39 -2.62
CA LYS A 5 5.03 -23.70 -3.23
C LYS A 5 3.82 -23.32 -2.37
N ASP A 6 4.00 -23.20 -1.06
CA ASP A 6 2.92 -22.87 -0.11
C ASP A 6 2.64 -21.36 -0.10
N ILE A 7 3.56 -20.57 -0.66
CA ILE A 7 3.55 -19.10 -0.63
C ILE A 7 3.49 -18.51 -2.04
N VAL A 8 4.17 -19.14 -3.01
CA VAL A 8 4.22 -18.74 -4.42
C VAL A 8 3.50 -19.81 -5.24
N LYS A 9 2.44 -19.41 -5.95
CA LYS A 9 1.74 -20.29 -6.91
C LYS A 9 2.18 -20.01 -8.33
N ARG A 10 2.49 -18.75 -8.64
CA ARG A 10 2.88 -18.36 -9.99
C ARG A 10 3.99 -17.32 -10.01
N VAL A 11 4.96 -17.50 -10.91
CA VAL A 11 6.05 -16.56 -11.18
C VAL A 11 5.91 -15.98 -12.59
N LEU A 12 6.13 -14.67 -12.72
CA LEU A 12 6.30 -14.00 -14.00
C LEU A 12 7.80 -13.93 -14.32
N ILE A 13 8.21 -14.50 -15.44
CA ILE A 13 9.59 -14.53 -15.92
C ILE A 13 9.67 -13.59 -17.12
N ILE A 14 10.50 -12.56 -17.02
CA ILE A 14 10.76 -11.57 -18.05
C ILE A 14 12.23 -11.71 -18.44
N GLU A 15 12.48 -12.40 -19.55
CA GLU A 15 13.80 -12.85 -20.00
C GLU A 15 13.73 -13.08 -21.50
N ASP A 16 14.72 -12.62 -22.26
CA ASP A 16 14.77 -12.77 -23.72
C ASP A 16 15.62 -13.97 -24.18
N ASP A 17 16.49 -14.50 -23.32
CA ASP A 17 17.25 -15.72 -23.61
C ASP A 17 16.42 -16.99 -23.43
N LYS A 18 16.26 -17.76 -24.52
CA LYS A 18 15.41 -18.96 -24.54
C LYS A 18 15.93 -20.08 -23.65
N ASP A 19 17.24 -20.24 -23.55
CA ASP A 19 17.85 -21.30 -22.74
C ASP A 19 17.65 -21.00 -21.25
N THR A 20 17.84 -19.75 -20.85
CA THR A 20 17.57 -19.27 -19.49
C THR A 20 16.09 -19.44 -19.12
N ILE A 21 15.17 -19.12 -20.02
CA ILE A 21 13.73 -19.34 -19.82
C ILE A 21 13.41 -20.83 -19.62
N SER A 22 13.96 -21.71 -20.45
CA SER A 22 13.71 -23.14 -20.33
C SER A 22 14.17 -23.64 -18.96
N ASN A 23 15.39 -23.27 -18.55
CA ASN A 23 15.96 -23.66 -17.26
C ASN A 23 15.13 -23.14 -16.08
N LEU A 24 14.69 -21.88 -16.11
CA LEU A 24 13.81 -21.29 -15.11
C LEU A 24 12.48 -22.06 -15.04
N LYS A 25 11.84 -22.25 -16.19
CA LYS A 25 10.54 -22.91 -16.27
C LYS A 25 10.60 -24.33 -15.70
N ASP A 26 11.62 -25.10 -16.04
CA ASP A 26 11.78 -26.48 -15.57
C ASP A 26 11.99 -26.52 -14.04
N GLU A 27 12.87 -25.65 -13.50
CA GLU A 27 13.15 -25.61 -12.05
C GLU A 27 11.93 -25.21 -11.20
N PHE A 28 11.10 -24.29 -11.69
CA PHE A 28 9.87 -23.87 -11.02
C PHE A 28 8.75 -24.91 -11.21
N ALA A 29 8.66 -25.56 -12.37
CA ALA A 29 7.70 -26.64 -12.62
C ALA A 29 7.93 -27.85 -11.70
N ASP A 30 9.19 -28.21 -11.43
CA ASP A 30 9.56 -29.26 -10.46
C ASP A 30 9.03 -28.98 -9.05
N SER A 31 8.82 -27.70 -8.74
CA SER A 31 8.27 -27.24 -7.45
C SER A 31 6.75 -27.01 -7.49
N LYS A 32 6.09 -27.38 -8.60
CA LYS A 32 4.67 -27.15 -8.88
C LYS A 32 4.29 -25.66 -8.88
N ILE A 33 5.22 -24.80 -9.28
CA ILE A 33 4.99 -23.36 -9.47
C ILE A 33 4.76 -23.10 -10.95
N GLU A 34 3.65 -22.44 -11.28
CA GLU A 34 3.35 -22.06 -12.65
C GLU A 34 4.25 -20.89 -13.09
N SER A 35 4.72 -20.93 -14.33
CA SER A 35 5.59 -19.89 -14.90
C SER A 35 4.92 -19.20 -16.08
N ILE A 36 4.75 -17.88 -16.02
CA ILE A 36 4.36 -17.03 -17.16
C ILE A 36 5.66 -16.49 -17.74
N CYS A 37 5.94 -16.76 -19.00
CA CYS A 37 7.19 -16.33 -19.64
C CYS A 37 6.90 -15.22 -20.65
N CYS A 38 7.64 -14.13 -20.57
CA CYS A 38 7.59 -13.00 -21.50
C CYS A 38 8.96 -12.83 -22.15
N GLN A 39 9.04 -13.01 -23.48
CA GLN A 39 10.29 -12.97 -24.25
C GLN A 39 10.55 -11.62 -24.90
N ASN A 40 9.51 -10.79 -24.99
CA ASN A 40 9.58 -9.46 -25.57
C ASN A 40 8.67 -8.50 -24.78
N TYR A 41 8.75 -7.20 -25.11
CA TYR A 41 8.00 -6.17 -24.41
C TYR A 41 6.47 -6.31 -24.57
N ASP A 42 5.99 -6.75 -25.73
CA ASP A 42 4.56 -6.94 -25.99
C ASP A 42 3.98 -8.08 -25.12
N ASP A 43 4.75 -9.14 -24.89
CA ASP A 43 4.36 -10.22 -23.97
C ASP A 43 4.18 -9.68 -22.54
N VAL A 44 5.08 -8.80 -22.09
CA VAL A 44 4.99 -8.16 -20.77
C VAL A 44 3.76 -7.27 -20.70
N GLU A 45 3.52 -6.42 -21.71
CA GLU A 45 2.33 -5.57 -21.75
C GLU A 45 1.04 -6.40 -21.69
N ASN A 46 0.99 -7.51 -22.43
CA ASN A 46 -0.16 -8.41 -22.43
C ASN A 46 -0.38 -9.06 -21.06
N ALA A 47 0.69 -9.51 -20.39
CA ALA A 47 0.58 -10.09 -19.06
C ALA A 47 0.04 -9.07 -18.03
N LEU A 48 0.53 -7.82 -18.08
CA LEU A 48 0.14 -6.75 -17.17
C LEU A 48 -1.24 -6.14 -17.49
N ARG A 49 -1.67 -6.11 -18.75
CA ARG A 49 -3.01 -5.59 -19.14
C ARG A 49 -4.12 -6.57 -18.81
N ASN A 50 -3.88 -7.87 -18.97
CA ASN A 50 -4.88 -8.90 -18.74
C ASN A 50 -5.04 -9.30 -17.26
N ASN A 51 -4.37 -8.59 -16.33
CA ASN A 51 -4.40 -8.87 -14.90
C ASN A 51 -4.12 -10.34 -14.56
N ILE A 52 -3.19 -10.96 -15.28
CA ILE A 52 -2.82 -12.34 -14.99
C ILE A 52 -2.20 -12.36 -13.59
N PRO A 53 -2.72 -13.15 -12.62
CA PRO A 53 -2.22 -13.09 -11.26
C PRO A 53 -0.86 -13.79 -11.14
N PHE A 54 0.08 -13.18 -10.44
CA PHE A 54 1.40 -13.74 -10.11
C PHE A 54 1.87 -13.26 -8.73
N ASP A 55 2.73 -14.03 -8.10
CA ASP A 55 3.18 -13.80 -6.71
C ASP A 55 4.63 -13.31 -6.63
N ALA A 56 5.40 -13.49 -7.70
CA ALA A 56 6.78 -13.00 -7.81
C ALA A 56 7.12 -12.71 -9.27
N VAL A 57 8.10 -11.83 -9.49
CA VAL A 57 8.66 -11.52 -10.81
C VAL A 57 10.15 -11.86 -10.82
N ILE A 58 10.62 -12.50 -11.88
CA ILE A 58 12.03 -12.64 -12.23
C ILE A 58 12.25 -11.79 -13.48
N LEU A 59 13.23 -10.88 -13.43
CA LEU A 59 13.46 -9.87 -14.46
C LEU A 59 14.92 -9.87 -14.91
N ASP A 60 15.20 -10.03 -16.20
CA ASP A 60 16.50 -9.67 -16.73
C ASP A 60 16.67 -8.14 -16.72
N TRP A 61 17.84 -7.69 -16.27
CA TRP A 61 18.16 -6.29 -16.17
C TRP A 61 18.32 -5.62 -17.54
N TYR A 62 18.88 -6.34 -18.53
CA TYR A 62 19.06 -5.87 -19.92
C TYR A 62 18.07 -6.54 -20.87
N PHE A 63 16.85 -6.77 -20.39
CA PHE A 63 15.78 -7.42 -21.14
C PHE A 63 15.57 -6.76 -22.52
N VAL A 64 15.83 -7.53 -23.58
CA VAL A 64 15.66 -7.15 -25.01
C VAL A 64 16.58 -6.01 -25.50
N LEU A 65 17.19 -5.22 -24.60
CA LEU A 65 18.03 -4.08 -24.94
C LEU A 65 19.47 -4.32 -24.47
N ASP A 66 20.33 -4.72 -25.40
CA ASP A 66 21.75 -4.89 -25.12
C ASP A 66 22.36 -3.60 -24.54
N GLY A 67 22.90 -3.70 -23.32
CA GLY A 67 23.57 -2.61 -22.63
C GLY A 67 22.65 -1.49 -22.12
N SER A 68 21.33 -1.68 -22.11
CA SER A 68 20.38 -0.73 -21.52
C SER A 68 19.31 -1.41 -20.67
N SER A 69 19.02 -0.83 -19.51
CA SER A 69 17.97 -1.29 -18.59
C SER A 69 16.67 -0.48 -18.71
N ASP A 70 16.49 0.30 -19.78
CA ASP A 70 15.35 1.22 -19.91
C ASP A 70 14.00 0.50 -19.90
N TYR A 71 13.92 -0.68 -20.55
CA TYR A 71 12.71 -1.51 -20.51
C TYR A 71 12.46 -2.07 -19.12
N SER A 72 13.49 -2.57 -18.44
CA SER A 72 13.37 -3.08 -17.08
C SER A 72 12.89 -2.00 -16.11
N ILE A 73 13.41 -0.77 -16.20
CA ILE A 73 12.94 0.36 -15.38
C ILE A 73 11.48 0.71 -15.67
N LYS A 74 11.06 0.72 -16.95
CA LYS A 74 9.64 0.96 -17.30
C LYS A 74 8.72 -0.12 -16.72
N ILE A 75 9.13 -1.38 -16.82
CA ILE A 75 8.39 -2.53 -16.28
C ILE A 75 8.26 -2.42 -14.76
N LEU A 76 9.33 -2.05 -14.04
CA LEU A 76 9.29 -1.85 -12.58
C LEU A 76 8.28 -0.78 -12.17
N LYS A 77 8.20 0.33 -12.92
CA LYS A 77 7.22 1.40 -12.67
C LYS A 77 5.78 0.92 -12.87
N GLU A 78 5.52 0.17 -13.95
CA GLU A 78 4.20 -0.42 -14.19
C GLU A 78 3.81 -1.42 -13.10
N LEU A 79 4.75 -2.29 -12.69
CA LEU A 79 4.53 -3.25 -11.61
C LEU A 79 4.18 -2.54 -10.30
N LYS A 80 4.95 -1.53 -9.88
CA LYS A 80 4.70 -0.80 -8.63
C LYS A 80 3.31 -0.16 -8.58
N ASN A 81 2.85 0.35 -9.72
CA ASN A 81 1.58 1.07 -9.79
C ASN A 81 0.36 0.13 -9.77
N ARG A 82 0.55 -1.17 -10.06
CA ARG A 82 -0.55 -2.12 -10.27
C ARG A 82 -0.53 -3.29 -9.29
N TYR A 83 0.65 -3.74 -8.88
CA TYR A 83 0.83 -4.99 -8.15
C TYR A 83 1.73 -4.80 -6.93
N PHE A 84 1.29 -5.36 -5.81
CA PHE A 84 2.19 -5.61 -4.69
C PHE A 84 2.90 -6.94 -4.94
N VAL A 85 4.11 -6.90 -5.50
CA VAL A 85 4.86 -8.09 -5.91
C VAL A 85 6.37 -7.91 -5.65
N PRO A 86 7.08 -8.93 -5.13
CA PRO A 86 8.53 -8.92 -5.07
C PRO A 86 9.13 -9.16 -6.46
N VAL A 87 10.21 -8.44 -6.78
CA VAL A 87 10.95 -8.55 -8.04
C VAL A 87 12.37 -9.04 -7.76
N PHE A 88 12.81 -10.02 -8.54
CA PHE A 88 14.14 -10.60 -8.45
C PHE A 88 14.84 -10.37 -9.79
N VAL A 89 15.77 -9.41 -9.79
CA VAL A 89 16.58 -9.12 -10.97
C VAL A 89 17.61 -10.22 -11.12
N TYR A 90 17.61 -10.95 -12.23
CA TYR A 90 18.52 -12.06 -12.50
C TYR A 90 19.35 -11.72 -13.73
N THR A 91 20.62 -11.34 -13.54
CA THR A 91 21.41 -10.70 -14.60
C THR A 91 22.89 -11.09 -14.56
N GLY A 92 23.59 -11.01 -15.68
CA GLY A 92 25.06 -11.08 -15.73
C GLY A 92 25.74 -9.74 -15.40
N HIS A 93 24.96 -8.67 -15.21
CA HIS A 93 25.44 -7.30 -14.99
C HIS A 93 25.02 -6.77 -13.61
N LEU A 94 25.14 -7.60 -12.57
CA LEU A 94 24.66 -7.26 -11.22
C LEU A 94 25.18 -5.90 -10.69
N PRO A 95 26.46 -5.51 -10.90
CA PRO A 95 26.95 -4.20 -10.47
C PRO A 95 26.16 -3.02 -11.06
N ASP A 96 25.68 -3.14 -12.30
CA ASP A 96 24.93 -2.06 -12.97
C ASP A 96 23.56 -1.85 -12.34
N PHE A 97 22.94 -2.93 -11.84
CA PHE A 97 21.71 -2.87 -11.05
C PHE A 97 21.98 -2.32 -9.64
N ASP A 98 22.99 -2.83 -8.94
CA ASP A 98 23.29 -2.46 -7.55
C ASP A 98 23.66 -0.97 -7.39
N ASN A 99 24.19 -0.35 -8.45
CA ASN A 99 24.51 1.07 -8.48
C ASN A 99 23.27 1.99 -8.61
N LYS A 100 22.06 1.44 -8.78
CA LYS A 100 20.82 2.22 -8.88
C LYS A 100 20.25 2.58 -7.52
N SER A 101 19.76 3.81 -7.41
CA SER A 101 19.01 4.29 -6.24
C SER A 101 17.55 3.82 -6.26
N GLU A 102 16.88 3.88 -5.10
CA GLU A 102 15.46 3.55 -4.97
C GLU A 102 14.57 4.47 -5.83
N ASP A 103 14.95 5.74 -5.94
CA ASP A 103 14.25 6.74 -6.75
C ASP A 103 14.36 6.43 -8.25
N GLU A 104 15.53 5.97 -8.71
CA GLU A 104 15.75 5.58 -10.11
C GLU A 104 15.00 4.29 -10.48
N LEU A 105 15.07 3.27 -9.62
CA LEU A 105 14.33 2.02 -9.79
C LEU A 105 12.82 2.27 -9.70
N GLY A 106 12.43 3.26 -8.91
CA GLY A 106 11.05 3.52 -8.57
C GLY A 106 10.42 2.31 -7.89
N TYR A 107 11.15 1.51 -7.11
CA TYR A 107 10.67 0.28 -6.48
C TYR A 107 11.23 0.13 -5.05
N PRO A 108 10.44 -0.30 -4.04
CA PRO A 108 10.95 -0.42 -2.67
C PRO A 108 12.11 -1.42 -2.56
N LYS A 109 13.24 -1.02 -1.96
CA LYS A 109 14.46 -1.85 -1.87
C LYS A 109 14.27 -3.21 -1.20
N ASN A 110 13.34 -3.33 -0.26
CA ASN A 110 13.02 -4.61 0.39
C ASN A 110 12.13 -5.53 -0.47
N MET A 111 11.70 -5.06 -1.63
CA MET A 111 10.85 -5.77 -2.59
C MET A 111 11.54 -5.96 -3.95
N ILE A 112 12.76 -5.48 -4.13
CA ILE A 112 13.57 -5.71 -5.32
C ILE A 112 14.99 -6.12 -4.94
N LEU A 113 15.47 -7.26 -5.45
CA LEU A 113 16.79 -7.79 -5.15
C LEU A 113 17.48 -8.29 -6.42
N GLY A 114 18.78 -8.07 -6.51
CA GLY A 114 19.61 -8.50 -7.62
C GLY A 114 20.33 -9.82 -7.34
N PHE A 115 20.45 -10.66 -8.37
CA PHE A 115 21.18 -11.90 -8.38
C PHE A 115 21.99 -12.04 -9.66
N ASP A 116 23.22 -12.49 -9.49
CA ASP A 116 24.11 -12.77 -10.61
C ASP A 116 23.74 -14.11 -11.27
N LYS A 117 23.70 -14.17 -12.61
CA LYS A 117 23.41 -15.39 -13.39
C LYS A 117 24.36 -16.56 -13.08
N THR A 118 25.55 -16.29 -12.52
CA THR A 118 26.53 -17.31 -12.11
C THR A 118 26.09 -18.20 -10.95
N ILE A 119 25.11 -17.79 -10.13
CA ILE A 119 24.64 -18.63 -9.01
C ILE A 119 23.83 -19.85 -9.49
N GLY A 120 23.30 -19.79 -10.72
CA GLY A 120 22.44 -20.81 -11.30
C GLY A 120 21.00 -20.78 -10.76
N VAL A 121 20.10 -21.36 -11.57
CA VAL A 121 18.65 -21.26 -11.38
C VAL A 121 18.16 -21.93 -10.09
N ASN A 122 18.71 -23.09 -9.73
CA ASN A 122 18.34 -23.79 -8.49
C ASN A 122 18.67 -22.94 -7.25
N GLN A 123 19.85 -22.32 -7.20
CA GLN A 123 20.22 -21.44 -6.10
C GLN A 123 19.38 -20.17 -6.07
N LEU A 124 19.07 -19.58 -7.23
CA LEU A 124 18.14 -18.46 -7.34
C LEU A 124 16.79 -18.80 -6.70
N LYS A 125 16.17 -19.93 -7.06
CA LYS A 125 14.90 -20.37 -6.47
C LYS A 125 14.99 -20.53 -4.95
N ASN A 126 16.06 -21.13 -4.44
CA ASN A 126 16.26 -21.31 -3.01
C ASN A 126 16.38 -19.97 -2.28
N LYS A 127 17.14 -19.01 -2.83
CA LYS A 127 17.25 -17.65 -2.28
C LYS A 127 15.93 -16.91 -2.31
N ILE A 128 15.18 -16.99 -3.41
CA ILE A 128 13.83 -16.44 -3.51
C ILE A 128 12.95 -17.00 -2.40
N SER A 129 12.95 -18.32 -2.20
CA SER A 129 12.17 -18.95 -1.13
C SER A 129 12.54 -18.42 0.25
N GLU A 130 13.84 -18.29 0.55
CA GLU A 130 14.33 -17.80 1.84
C GLU A 130 13.90 -16.36 2.09
N ILE A 131 14.07 -15.49 1.09
CA ILE A 131 13.70 -14.08 1.18
C ILE A 131 12.20 -13.92 1.40
N LEU A 132 11.37 -14.64 0.63
CA LEU A 132 9.91 -14.55 0.75
C LEU A 132 9.41 -15.08 2.09
N ASN A 133 10.01 -16.16 2.60
CA ASN A 133 9.74 -16.69 3.94
C ASN A 133 10.02 -15.66 5.05
N ASN A 134 11.04 -14.82 4.85
CA ASN A 134 11.47 -13.82 5.82
C ASN A 134 10.79 -12.44 5.61
N ASN A 135 10.16 -12.20 4.47
CA ASN A 135 9.51 -10.92 4.16
C ASN A 135 8.11 -10.85 4.78
N LEU A 136 8.01 -10.15 5.91
CA LEU A 136 6.76 -9.98 6.66
C LEU A 136 5.65 -9.32 5.82
N THR A 137 5.97 -8.23 5.10
CA THR A 137 5.00 -7.49 4.30
C THR A 137 4.41 -8.37 3.19
N PHE A 138 5.24 -9.20 2.56
CA PHE A 138 4.80 -10.16 1.56
C PHE A 138 3.87 -11.23 2.14
N LYS A 139 4.23 -11.86 3.26
CA LYS A 139 3.39 -12.88 3.90
C LYS A 139 2.02 -12.36 4.31
N LEU A 140 1.97 -11.13 4.83
CA LEU A 140 0.72 -10.43 5.12
C LEU A 140 -0.07 -10.19 3.83
N ALA A 141 0.54 -9.62 2.80
CA ALA A 141 -0.13 -9.34 1.53
C ALA A 141 -0.74 -10.59 0.88
N VAL A 142 -0.02 -11.72 0.86
CA VAL A 142 -0.52 -13.01 0.35
C VAL A 142 -1.72 -13.48 1.17
N SER A 143 -1.65 -13.38 2.51
CA SER A 143 -2.74 -13.81 3.40
C SER A 143 -4.01 -12.98 3.18
N TYR A 144 -3.86 -11.66 3.03
CA TYR A 144 -4.98 -10.78 2.68
C TYR A 144 -5.53 -11.10 1.29
N ARG A 145 -4.69 -11.13 0.25
CA ARG A 145 -5.12 -11.40 -1.15
C ARG A 145 -5.96 -12.67 -1.26
N ASN A 146 -5.52 -13.75 -0.62
CA ASN A 146 -6.20 -15.04 -0.68
C ASN A 146 -7.58 -15.05 -0.01
N LYS A 147 -7.81 -14.18 0.97
CA LYS A 147 -9.06 -14.13 1.73
C LYS A 147 -9.99 -12.99 1.29
N SER A 148 -9.44 -11.87 0.81
CA SER A 148 -10.20 -10.67 0.48
C SER A 148 -11.29 -10.91 -0.55
N HIS A 149 -11.04 -11.74 -1.57
CA HIS A 149 -12.05 -11.97 -2.62
C HIS A 149 -13.34 -12.59 -2.08
N SER A 150 -13.25 -13.72 -1.37
CA SER A 150 -14.43 -14.39 -0.82
C SER A 150 -15.15 -13.56 0.23
N HIS A 151 -14.40 -12.79 1.03
CA HIS A 151 -14.97 -11.91 2.05
C HIS A 151 -15.65 -10.69 1.41
N LEU A 152 -15.08 -10.15 0.33
CA LEU A 152 -15.73 -9.09 -0.44
C LEU A 152 -17.05 -9.58 -1.04
N GLU A 153 -17.09 -10.79 -1.60
CA GLU A 153 -18.34 -11.40 -2.05
C GLU A 153 -19.33 -11.59 -0.90
N SER A 154 -18.88 -12.09 0.26
CA SER A 154 -19.73 -12.22 1.45
C SER A 154 -20.33 -10.88 1.89
N VAL A 155 -19.54 -9.80 1.88
CA VAL A 155 -20.01 -8.45 2.20
C VAL A 155 -21.08 -8.01 1.21
N PHE A 156 -20.88 -8.26 -0.10
CA PHE A 156 -21.90 -7.93 -1.10
C PHE A 156 -23.17 -8.78 -0.94
N PHE A 157 -23.06 -10.05 -0.57
CA PHE A 157 -24.22 -10.87 -0.24
C PHE A 157 -24.97 -10.31 0.97
N GLU A 158 -24.27 -9.94 2.05
CA GLU A 158 -24.84 -9.31 3.24
C GLU A 158 -25.56 -8.00 2.89
N LEU A 159 -24.90 -7.13 2.12
CA LEU A 159 -25.50 -5.89 1.64
C LEU A 159 -26.78 -6.13 0.82
N ASN A 160 -26.79 -7.18 0.00
CA ASN A 160 -27.96 -7.55 -0.80
C ASN A 160 -29.10 -8.21 0.01
N THR A 161 -28.83 -8.68 1.24
CA THR A 161 -29.91 -9.08 2.16
C THR A 161 -30.65 -7.89 2.77
N THR A 162 -30.02 -6.71 2.76
CA THR A 162 -30.70 -5.46 3.08
C THR A 162 -31.55 -5.05 1.89
N GLU A 163 -32.78 -4.58 2.09
CA GLU A 163 -33.59 -4.08 0.98
C GLU A 163 -32.79 -3.02 0.19
N ASN A 164 -32.51 -3.26 -1.10
CA ASN A 164 -31.64 -2.42 -1.94
C ASN A 164 -32.00 -0.92 -1.88
N THR A 165 -33.28 -0.61 -1.76
CA THR A 165 -33.81 0.75 -1.59
C THR A 165 -33.42 1.39 -0.26
N SER A 166 -33.30 0.62 0.80
CA SER A 166 -32.90 1.07 2.15
C SER A 166 -31.40 1.29 2.23
N LEU A 167 -30.57 0.41 1.65
CA LEU A 167 -29.13 0.63 1.49
C LEU A 167 -28.88 1.90 0.66
N GLY A 168 -29.53 2.02 -0.50
CA GLY A 168 -29.42 3.22 -1.34
C GLY A 168 -29.87 4.51 -0.64
N LYS A 169 -30.89 4.44 0.22
CA LYS A 169 -31.33 5.59 1.05
C LYS A 169 -30.32 5.96 2.13
N VAL A 170 -29.78 4.98 2.87
CA VAL A 170 -28.74 5.22 3.90
C VAL A 170 -27.50 5.80 3.26
N LEU A 171 -27.04 5.22 2.15
CA LEU A 171 -25.95 5.76 1.33
C LEU A 171 -26.29 7.19 0.90
N LYS A 172 -27.47 7.46 0.32
CA LYS A 172 -27.87 8.83 -0.06
C LYS A 172 -27.92 9.82 1.11
N ILE A 173 -28.34 9.38 2.30
CA ILE A 173 -28.35 10.20 3.53
C ILE A 173 -26.91 10.51 3.97
N ILE A 174 -26.01 9.53 3.93
CA ILE A 174 -24.59 9.69 4.27
C ILE A 174 -23.86 10.57 3.22
N TYR A 175 -24.21 10.47 1.94
CA TYR A 175 -23.50 11.15 0.84
C TYR A 175 -24.03 12.52 0.40
N GLY A 176 -25.23 12.93 0.83
CA GLY A 176 -25.85 14.15 0.33
C GLY A 176 -26.09 14.12 -1.19
N ASP A 177 -25.76 15.19 -1.92
CA ASP A 177 -25.98 15.35 -3.38
C ASP A 177 -25.05 14.48 -4.27
N GLY A 178 -24.42 13.45 -3.71
CA GLY A 178 -23.63 12.45 -4.46
C GLY A 178 -22.20 12.89 -4.78
N LYS A 179 -21.69 13.94 -4.15
CA LYS A 179 -20.35 14.50 -4.43
C LYS A 179 -19.24 14.04 -3.48
N ASN A 180 -19.58 13.34 -2.39
CA ASN A 180 -18.61 12.96 -1.35
C ASN A 180 -18.40 11.43 -1.32
N ILE A 181 -17.60 10.88 -2.24
CA ILE A 181 -17.49 9.43 -2.51
C ILE A 181 -16.81 8.63 -1.37
N ASP A 182 -16.11 9.30 -0.46
CA ASP A 182 -15.22 8.65 0.51
C ASP A 182 -15.93 7.73 1.52
N TRP A 183 -17.10 8.13 2.03
CA TRP A 183 -17.78 7.36 3.08
C TRP A 183 -18.35 6.01 2.57
N ASN A 184 -18.42 5.76 1.25
CA ASN A 184 -18.92 4.49 0.68
C ASN A 184 -17.85 3.42 0.72
N ASN A 185 -16.66 3.85 0.37
CA ASN A 185 -15.48 3.03 0.54
C ASN A 185 -15.31 2.70 2.03
N ASP A 186 -15.54 3.63 2.96
CA ASP A 186 -15.40 3.35 4.39
C ASP A 186 -16.39 2.29 4.92
N ILE A 187 -17.65 2.28 4.46
CA ILE A 187 -18.62 1.23 4.84
C ILE A 187 -18.16 -0.13 4.32
N ILE A 188 -17.84 -0.22 3.03
CA ILE A 188 -17.42 -1.48 2.40
C ILE A 188 -16.11 -1.98 3.02
N ILE A 189 -15.13 -1.09 3.22
CA ILE A 189 -13.84 -1.40 3.86
C ILE A 189 -14.07 -1.87 5.30
N THR A 190 -14.94 -1.21 6.06
CA THR A 190 -15.26 -1.60 7.43
C THR A 190 -15.93 -2.97 7.49
N MET A 191 -16.90 -3.24 6.61
CA MET A 191 -17.56 -4.54 6.53
C MET A 191 -16.57 -5.64 6.11
N LEU A 192 -15.73 -5.38 5.10
CA LEU A 192 -14.68 -6.30 4.68
C LEU A 192 -13.70 -6.60 5.82
N HIS A 193 -13.25 -5.56 6.54
CA HIS A 193 -12.34 -5.70 7.66
C HIS A 193 -12.95 -6.51 8.80
N ARG A 194 -14.22 -6.26 9.16
CA ARG A 194 -14.95 -7.05 10.16
C ARG A 194 -15.08 -8.51 9.74
N SER A 195 -15.46 -8.74 8.48
CA SER A 195 -15.62 -10.07 7.91
C SER A 195 -14.29 -10.84 8.00
N LEU A 196 -13.17 -10.22 7.61
CA LEU A 196 -11.83 -10.83 7.71
C LEU A 196 -11.45 -11.14 9.17
N ILE A 197 -11.66 -10.21 10.10
CA ILE A 197 -11.32 -10.43 11.53
C ILE A 197 -12.20 -11.51 12.18
N SER A 198 -13.41 -11.74 11.68
CA SER A 198 -14.27 -12.82 12.18
C SER A 198 -13.89 -14.22 11.66
N ASP A 199 -12.99 -14.33 10.66
CA ASP A 199 -12.50 -15.61 10.16
C ASP A 199 -11.36 -16.13 11.05
N ASP A 200 -11.63 -17.20 11.81
CA ASP A 200 -10.67 -17.85 12.69
C ASP A 200 -9.40 -18.33 11.95
N GLY A 201 -9.55 -18.80 10.71
CA GLY A 201 -8.41 -19.25 9.89
C GLY A 201 -7.52 -18.08 9.47
N PHE A 202 -8.13 -16.95 9.12
CA PHE A 202 -7.40 -15.72 8.81
C PHE A 202 -6.68 -15.18 10.06
N THR A 203 -7.39 -15.01 11.17
CA THR A 203 -6.82 -14.44 12.41
C THR A 203 -5.71 -15.31 12.99
N ASN A 204 -5.85 -16.63 12.97
CA ASN A 204 -4.79 -17.55 13.39
C ASN A 204 -3.54 -17.41 12.51
N LYS A 205 -3.71 -17.36 11.18
CA LYS A 205 -2.59 -17.19 10.25
C LYS A 205 -1.87 -15.85 10.43
N ILE A 206 -2.61 -14.76 10.61
CA ILE A 206 -2.01 -13.45 10.88
C ILE A 206 -1.27 -13.48 12.23
N SER A 207 -1.86 -14.08 13.26
CA SER A 207 -1.23 -14.20 14.58
C SER A 207 0.07 -15.01 14.54
N GLU A 208 0.11 -16.09 13.77
CA GLU A 208 1.33 -16.88 13.54
C GLU A 208 2.41 -16.06 12.82
N ILE A 209 2.04 -15.32 11.77
CA ILE A 209 2.97 -14.45 11.04
C ILE A 209 3.58 -13.40 11.98
N LEU A 210 2.75 -12.77 12.82
CA LEU A 210 3.17 -11.71 13.74
C LEU A 210 3.93 -12.26 14.96
N GLY A 211 3.57 -13.44 15.48
CA GLY A 211 4.24 -14.07 16.62
C GLY A 211 5.69 -14.50 16.32
N ASN A 212 6.07 -14.58 15.05
CA ASN A 212 7.44 -14.84 14.62
C ASN A 212 8.32 -13.57 14.55
N VAL A 213 7.76 -12.39 14.81
CA VAL A 213 8.51 -11.13 14.87
C VAL A 213 9.17 -11.01 16.24
N SER A 214 10.49 -10.84 16.27
CA SER A 214 11.23 -10.66 17.51
C SER A 214 10.89 -9.32 18.17
N ASP A 215 10.63 -9.35 19.47
CA ASP A 215 10.43 -8.14 20.31
C ASP A 215 11.73 -7.34 20.52
N ASP A 216 12.89 -7.88 20.14
CA ASP A 216 14.20 -7.25 20.35
C ASP A 216 14.54 -6.16 19.30
N VAL A 217 13.64 -5.88 18.36
CA VAL A 217 13.85 -4.79 17.39
C VAL A 217 13.83 -3.46 18.14
N LYS A 218 15.01 -2.82 18.24
CA LYS A 218 15.18 -1.50 18.86
C LYS A 218 14.09 -0.55 18.36
N ASN A 219 13.24 -0.14 19.30
CA ASN A 219 12.13 0.76 19.05
C ASN A 219 12.68 2.06 18.44
N ASN A 220 12.37 2.33 17.17
CA ASN A 220 12.82 3.53 16.46
C ASN A 220 11.67 4.56 16.48
N PRO A 221 11.73 5.60 17.33
CA PRO A 221 10.61 6.52 17.51
C PRO A 221 10.25 7.28 16.22
N ASP A 222 11.23 7.59 15.38
CA ASP A 222 10.99 8.27 14.11
C ASP A 222 10.28 7.38 13.10
N LEU A 223 10.65 6.10 13.04
CA LEU A 223 9.95 5.13 12.20
C LEU A 223 8.50 4.93 12.69
N ASN A 224 8.31 4.80 14.00
CA ASN A 224 6.99 4.66 14.61
C ASN A 224 6.11 5.89 14.32
N ARG A 225 6.66 7.10 14.45
CA ARG A 225 5.96 8.33 14.11
C ARG A 225 5.55 8.37 12.64
N LYS A 226 6.44 7.96 11.72
CA LYS A 226 6.11 7.87 10.28
C LYS A 226 5.00 6.85 10.02
N LEU A 227 5.02 5.69 10.68
CA LEU A 227 3.97 4.67 10.55
C LEU A 227 2.64 5.17 11.12
N LEU A 228 2.65 5.73 12.32
CA LEU A 228 1.47 6.34 12.95
C LEU A 228 0.88 7.45 12.08
N SER A 229 1.73 8.30 11.49
CA SER A 229 1.24 9.36 10.59
C SER A 229 0.55 8.80 9.35
N LYS A 230 1.00 7.65 8.83
CA LYS A 230 0.33 6.99 7.69
C LYS A 230 -1.03 6.42 8.09
N ILE A 231 -1.20 5.97 9.33
CA ILE A 231 -2.47 5.43 9.83
C ILE A 231 -3.45 6.58 10.10
N LEU A 232 -2.97 7.65 10.75
CA LEU A 232 -3.83 8.74 11.23
C LEU A 232 -4.21 9.74 10.14
N TYR A 233 -3.39 9.93 9.10
CA TYR A 233 -3.56 10.99 8.11
C TYR A 233 -3.69 10.49 6.66
N HIS A 234 -4.10 9.24 6.46
CA HIS A 234 -4.43 8.74 5.12
C HIS A 234 -5.84 9.20 4.71
N TYR A 235 -5.93 10.09 3.73
CA TYR A 235 -7.20 10.55 3.17
C TYR A 235 -7.28 10.24 1.66
N GLY A 236 -8.39 9.61 1.25
CA GLY A 236 -8.71 9.40 -0.16
C GLY A 236 -9.06 10.73 -0.83
N LYS A 237 -8.16 11.24 -1.68
CA LYS A 237 -8.29 12.50 -2.45
C LYS A 237 -8.34 13.80 -1.63
N SER A 238 -7.41 14.69 -2.00
CA SER A 238 -6.87 15.82 -1.23
C SER A 238 -7.30 17.20 -1.77
N ASP A 239 -8.50 17.32 -2.33
CA ASP A 239 -8.97 18.61 -2.89
C ASP A 239 -9.93 19.36 -1.96
N TYR A 240 -10.24 18.80 -0.79
CA TYR A 240 -11.15 19.39 0.19
C TYR A 240 -10.49 19.53 1.56
N ILE A 241 -10.66 20.71 2.16
CA ILE A 241 -10.28 21.00 3.55
C ILE A 241 -11.27 20.29 4.48
N ARG A 242 -10.79 19.44 5.38
CA ARG A 242 -11.58 18.61 6.31
C ARG A 242 -11.37 19.04 7.77
N ASN A 243 -12.28 18.62 8.64
CA ASN A 243 -12.09 18.75 10.08
C ASN A 243 -10.78 18.09 10.51
N GLY A 244 -9.99 18.78 11.34
CA GLY A 244 -8.69 18.33 11.81
C GLY A 244 -7.50 18.63 10.88
N ASP A 245 -7.74 19.11 9.65
CA ASP A 245 -6.64 19.47 8.74
C ASP A 245 -5.83 20.64 9.29
N ILE A 246 -4.49 20.53 9.18
CA ILE A 246 -3.57 21.63 9.46
C ILE A 246 -3.30 22.39 8.17
N ILE A 247 -3.73 23.65 8.11
CA ILE A 247 -3.58 24.52 6.95
C ILE A 247 -2.65 25.69 7.23
N ALA A 248 -1.93 26.14 6.20
CA ALA A 248 -1.18 27.39 6.24
C ALA A 248 -2.12 28.57 5.94
N ILE A 249 -2.33 29.43 6.92
CA ILE A 249 -3.09 30.68 6.76
C ILE A 249 -2.18 31.71 6.12
N LYS A 250 -2.65 32.32 5.03
CA LYS A 250 -1.91 33.34 4.28
C LYS A 250 -2.75 34.61 4.14
N ASP A 251 -2.10 35.77 4.02
CA ASP A 251 -2.78 37.03 3.70
C ASP A 251 -3.24 37.08 2.23
N ILE A 252 -3.94 38.16 1.87
CA ILE A 252 -4.40 38.42 0.49
C ILE A 252 -3.26 38.52 -0.54
N ASN A 253 -2.03 38.74 -0.09
CA ASN A 253 -0.82 38.83 -0.91
C ASN A 253 -0.02 37.53 -0.89
N ASN A 254 -0.59 36.45 -0.35
CA ASN A 254 -0.01 35.11 -0.25
C ASN A 254 1.18 34.99 0.73
N ASN A 255 1.37 35.96 1.63
CA ASN A 255 2.37 35.88 2.70
C ASN A 255 1.88 34.95 3.81
N PHE A 256 2.78 34.11 4.33
CA PHE A 256 2.47 33.21 5.45
C PHE A 256 2.19 33.98 6.74
N LEU A 257 1.07 33.66 7.40
CA LEU A 257 0.67 34.25 8.69
C LEU A 257 0.86 33.26 9.83
N ALA A 258 0.21 32.09 9.75
CA ALA A 258 0.21 31.09 10.80
C ALA A 258 -0.19 29.71 10.26
N PHE A 259 -0.04 28.67 11.09
CA PHE A 259 -0.75 27.42 10.87
C PHE A 259 -2.08 27.45 11.64
N GLY A 260 -3.13 26.83 11.09
CA GLY A 260 -4.40 26.67 11.77
C GLY A 260 -4.95 25.25 11.62
N ILE A 261 -5.72 24.79 12.60
CA ILE A 261 -6.50 23.56 12.53
C ILE A 261 -7.91 23.92 12.08
N VAL A 262 -8.40 23.23 11.07
CA VAL A 262 -9.78 23.36 10.62
C VAL A 262 -10.67 22.65 11.62
N VAL A 263 -11.62 23.37 12.20
CA VAL A 263 -12.62 22.84 13.12
C VAL A 263 -14.00 23.06 12.51
N THR A 264 -14.67 21.96 12.21
CA THR A 264 -16.09 21.96 11.86
C THR A 264 -16.90 21.33 12.99
N PRO A 265 -18.11 21.82 13.30
CA PRO A 265 -18.98 21.13 14.23
C PRO A 265 -19.38 19.77 13.65
N ASP A 266 -18.75 18.70 14.13
CA ASP A 266 -18.90 17.31 13.66
C ASP A 266 -20.31 16.70 13.85
N CYS A 267 -21.32 17.48 14.24
CA CYS A 267 -22.71 17.01 14.40
C CYS A 267 -23.64 17.39 13.24
N ASP A 268 -23.19 18.14 12.24
CA ASP A 268 -24.03 18.71 11.18
C ASP A 268 -23.97 17.97 9.83
N LEU A 269 -23.82 16.63 9.84
CA LEU A 269 -24.02 15.81 8.63
C LEU A 269 -25.48 15.82 8.11
N GLU A 270 -26.41 16.43 8.84
CA GLU A 270 -27.84 16.43 8.50
C GLU A 270 -28.28 17.64 7.67
N THR A 271 -27.45 18.69 7.51
CA THR A 271 -27.88 19.90 6.79
C THR A 271 -26.89 20.36 5.71
N THR A 272 -27.40 20.59 4.50
CA THR A 272 -26.69 21.08 3.30
C THR A 272 -26.17 22.52 3.41
N LYS A 273 -26.02 23.05 4.64
CA LYS A 273 -25.56 24.40 4.94
C LYS A 273 -24.50 24.37 6.05
N THR A 274 -23.31 23.89 5.73
CA THR A 274 -22.10 24.16 6.53
C THR A 274 -21.83 25.67 6.52
N ARG A 275 -22.35 26.38 7.53
CA ARG A 275 -22.25 27.85 7.60
C ARG A 275 -20.97 28.36 8.27
N PHE A 276 -20.17 27.49 8.90
CA PHE A 276 -19.01 27.94 9.67
C PHE A 276 -17.85 26.95 9.57
N ILE A 277 -16.79 27.36 8.87
CA ILE A 277 -15.45 26.78 9.01
C ILE A 277 -14.75 27.65 10.05
N ASN A 278 -14.45 27.10 11.22
CA ASN A 278 -13.58 27.76 12.18
C ASN A 278 -12.14 27.29 11.95
N ILE A 279 -11.20 28.23 11.91
CA ILE A 279 -9.77 27.92 11.83
C ILE A 279 -9.17 28.33 13.16
N LEU A 280 -8.70 27.35 13.94
CA LEU A 280 -8.02 27.59 15.21
C LEU A 280 -6.52 27.74 14.95
N GLU A 281 -5.99 28.93 15.17
CA GLU A 281 -4.55 29.21 15.05
C GLU A 281 -3.73 28.33 16.00
N ILE A 282 -2.73 27.63 15.47
CA ILE A 282 -1.78 26.84 16.26
C ILE A 282 -0.70 27.78 16.78
N ARG A 283 -0.70 28.01 18.09
CA ARG A 283 0.36 28.78 18.77
C ARG A 283 1.35 27.86 19.44
N ASN A 284 2.64 28.12 19.21
CA ASN A 284 3.69 27.44 19.94
C ASN A 284 3.71 27.95 21.38
N VAL A 285 3.28 27.11 22.32
CA VAL A 285 3.36 27.41 23.74
C VAL A 285 4.75 26.98 24.20
N THR A 286 5.66 27.94 24.33
CA THR A 286 6.93 27.69 25.04
C THR A 286 6.62 27.50 26.53
N ASP A 287 7.39 26.64 27.21
CA ASP A 287 7.17 26.17 28.60
C ASP A 287 7.01 27.27 29.67
N ILE A 288 7.18 28.54 29.31
CA ILE A 288 7.02 29.71 30.19
C ILE A 288 5.53 30.12 30.34
N ALA A 289 4.64 29.71 29.43
CA ALA A 289 3.21 30.04 29.49
C ALA A 289 2.36 29.04 30.32
N GLN A 290 2.98 28.19 31.14
CA GLN A 290 2.30 27.25 32.05
C GLN A 290 1.65 27.91 33.29
N ASN A 291 1.36 29.21 33.27
CA ASN A 291 0.38 29.76 34.20
C ASN A 291 -1.02 29.51 33.64
N ALA A 292 -1.70 28.48 34.14
CA ALA A 292 -3.06 28.06 33.77
C ALA A 292 -4.14 29.18 33.83
N ASN A 293 -3.80 30.36 34.37
CA ASN A 293 -4.65 31.55 34.38
C ASN A 293 -4.56 32.38 33.08
N GLU A 294 -3.42 32.41 32.38
CA GLU A 294 -3.30 33.13 31.09
C GLU A 294 -3.93 32.36 29.94
N ALA A 295 -3.84 31.02 29.94
CA ALA A 295 -4.55 30.19 28.97
C ALA A 295 -6.08 30.39 29.05
N LYS A 296 -6.63 30.59 30.27
CA LYS A 296 -8.06 30.87 30.47
C LYS A 296 -8.49 32.26 30.00
N SER A 297 -7.61 33.26 30.02
CA SER A 297 -7.95 34.59 29.49
C SER A 297 -7.98 34.58 27.96
N ILE A 298 -7.04 33.88 27.32
CA ILE A 298 -7.02 33.75 25.84
C ILE A 298 -8.25 32.99 25.32
N ILE A 299 -8.74 31.97 26.05
CA ILE A 299 -9.95 31.22 25.67
C ILE A 299 -11.25 32.04 25.86
N LYS A 300 -11.28 33.01 26.79
CA LYS A 300 -12.48 33.83 27.03
C LYS A 300 -12.76 34.82 25.90
N ASP A 301 -11.74 35.33 25.23
CA ASP A 301 -11.90 36.32 24.17
C ASP A 301 -12.48 35.74 22.86
N PHE A 302 -12.44 34.41 22.68
CA PHE A 302 -13.03 33.74 21.51
C PHE A 302 -14.52 33.40 21.64
N ASN A 303 -15.10 33.46 22.84
CA ASN A 303 -16.52 33.11 23.07
C ASN A 303 -17.46 34.33 23.04
N ASN A 304 -16.96 35.54 22.75
CA ASN A 304 -17.74 36.77 22.69
C ASN A 304 -17.70 37.46 21.31
N GLY A 305 -17.33 36.73 20.24
CA GLY A 305 -17.35 37.19 18.85
C GLY A 305 -18.45 36.52 18.04
#